data_AF-A0A4R4S9D1-F1
#
_entry.id   AF-A0A4R4S9D1-F1
#
_cell.length_a   1.000
_cell.length_b   1.000
_cell.length_c   1.000
_cell.angle_alpha   90.00
_cell.angle_beta   90.00
_cell.angle_gamma   90.00
#
_symmetry.space_group_name_H-M   'P 1'
#
loop_
_entity.id
_entity.type
_entity.pdbx_description
1 polymer ?
#
loop_
_entity_poly.entity_id
_entity_poly.type
_entity_poly.pdbx_seq_one_letter_code
_entity_poly.pdbx_strand_id
1 'polypeptide(L)'
;MPDTLTYGSPGNPYRFSPGADQMPPTPFYTRADIAEIGAEVQGVESMKPETISQHLLQSNEWVGQGERRKPGKWKDDPFPRPDGYLGKAPWWEKTRRPEIVAWFERHPRRRKGDGIGGRPSKRSVSSEG
;
A
#
# COMPACT_ATOMS: atom_id res chain seq x y z
N MET A 1 28.15 15.37 -20.54
CA MET A 1 28.06 13.91 -20.31
C MET A 1 26.82 13.72 -19.44
N PRO A 2 25.70 13.17 -19.92
CA PRO A 2 24.58 12.89 -19.03
C PRO A 2 24.94 11.68 -18.16
N ASP A 3 24.94 11.89 -16.84
CA ASP A 3 25.12 10.84 -15.84
C ASP A 3 23.97 9.85 -15.96
N THR A 4 24.28 8.67 -16.48
CA THR A 4 23.38 7.52 -16.50
C THR A 4 23.18 7.07 -15.06
N LEU A 5 22.13 7.58 -14.41
CA LEU A 5 21.65 7.10 -13.11
C LEU A 5 21.18 5.65 -13.24
N THR A 6 22.12 4.71 -13.12
CA THR A 6 21.84 3.28 -12.95
C THR A 6 21.26 3.05 -11.55
N TYR A 7 19.98 3.36 -11.37
CA TYR A 7 19.20 2.84 -10.25
C TYR A 7 18.71 1.44 -10.61
N GLY A 8 19.60 0.45 -10.45
CA GLY A 8 19.33 -0.95 -10.74
C GLY A 8 19.79 -1.84 -9.59
N SER A 9 18.95 -2.01 -8.57
CA SER A 9 19.03 -3.20 -7.72
C SER A 9 18.69 -4.43 -8.58
N PRO A 10 19.41 -5.55 -8.44
CA PRO A 10 19.11 -6.77 -9.18
C PRO A 10 17.75 -7.30 -8.73
N GLY A 11 16.78 -7.32 -9.64
CA GLY A 11 15.43 -7.82 -9.38
C GLY A 11 14.28 -6.91 -9.84
N ASN A 12 14.56 -5.74 -10.43
CA ASN A 12 13.52 -4.78 -10.77
C ASN A 12 12.66 -5.25 -11.98
N PRO A 13 11.40 -5.65 -11.80
CA PRO A 13 10.57 -6.27 -12.85
C PRO A 13 10.12 -5.29 -13.95
N TYR A 14 10.50 -4.01 -13.86
CA TYR A 14 10.05 -2.94 -14.76
C TYR A 14 10.75 -2.94 -16.13
N ARG A 15 11.77 -3.78 -16.33
CA ARG A 15 12.51 -3.84 -17.60
C ARG A 15 11.71 -4.43 -18.78
N PHE A 16 10.59 -5.10 -18.53
CA PHE A 16 9.87 -5.90 -19.55
C PHE A 16 8.36 -5.62 -19.65
N SER A 17 7.87 -4.48 -19.14
CA SER A 17 6.45 -4.10 -19.31
C SER A 17 6.26 -3.13 -20.48
N PRO A 18 5.23 -3.29 -21.34
CA PRO A 18 4.85 -2.27 -22.31
C PRO A 18 4.42 -1.01 -21.53
N GLY A 19 5.18 0.09 -21.70
CA GLY A 19 5.12 1.30 -20.86
C GLY A 19 6.41 1.59 -20.07
N ALA A 20 7.46 0.77 -20.23
CA ALA A 20 8.81 1.06 -19.75
C ALA A 20 9.53 2.18 -20.55
N ASP A 21 8.93 2.67 -21.64
CA ASP A 21 9.60 3.57 -22.60
C ASP A 21 9.89 4.99 -22.09
N GLN A 22 9.32 5.41 -20.94
CA GLN A 22 9.74 6.64 -20.27
C GLN A 22 9.75 6.45 -18.75
N MET A 23 10.93 6.13 -18.21
CA MET A 23 11.18 6.32 -16.79
C MET A 23 10.90 7.79 -16.42
N PRO A 24 10.36 8.07 -15.22
CA PRO A 24 10.16 9.45 -14.79
C PRO A 24 11.52 10.15 -14.76
N PRO A 25 11.59 11.43 -15.15
CA PRO A 25 12.84 12.20 -15.06
C PRO A 25 13.25 12.47 -13.61
N THR A 26 12.34 12.24 -12.65
CA THR A 26 12.55 12.44 -11.22
C THR A 26 12.74 11.10 -10.49
N PRO A 27 13.50 11.08 -9.38
CA PRO A 27 13.56 9.90 -8.51
C PRO A 27 12.17 9.56 -7.97
N PHE A 28 11.78 8.29 -8.08
CA PHE A 28 10.45 7.83 -7.69
C PHE A 28 10.48 6.61 -6.76
N TYR A 29 9.34 6.37 -6.10
CA TYR A 29 8.99 5.17 -5.37
C TYR A 29 8.04 4.30 -6.18
N THR A 30 8.22 3.00 -6.05
CA THR A 30 7.31 1.96 -6.51
C THR A 30 6.45 1.46 -5.36
N ARG A 31 5.51 0.55 -5.65
CA ARG A 31 4.75 -0.14 -4.59
C ARG A 31 5.63 -0.92 -3.62
N ALA A 32 6.77 -1.44 -4.06
CA ALA A 32 7.70 -2.15 -3.20
C ALA A 32 8.36 -1.19 -2.21
N ASP A 33 8.87 -0.06 -2.70
CA ASP A 33 9.49 0.96 -1.85
C ASP A 33 8.49 1.53 -0.84
N ILE A 34 7.24 1.78 -1.25
CA ILE A 34 6.20 2.25 -0.32
C ILE A 34 5.85 1.18 0.71
N ALA A 35 5.85 -0.10 0.34
CA ALA A 35 5.62 -1.18 1.30
C ALA A 35 6.77 -1.26 2.33
N GLU A 36 8.02 -1.04 1.91
CA GLU A 36 9.15 -0.94 2.84
C GLU A 36 8.99 0.24 3.81
N ILE A 37 8.64 1.43 3.31
CA ILE A 37 8.34 2.60 4.16
C ILE A 37 7.22 2.28 5.15
N GLY A 38 6.14 1.65 4.67
CA GLY A 38 5.02 1.25 5.51
C GLY A 38 5.41 0.22 6.57
N ALA A 39 6.30 -0.72 6.24
CA ALA A 39 6.81 -1.72 7.18
C ALA A 39 7.66 -1.08 8.28
N GLU A 40 8.55 -0.16 7.90
CA GLU A 40 9.37 0.65 8.81
C GLU A 40 8.50 1.45 9.79
N VAL A 41 7.56 2.24 9.26
CA VAL A 41 6.67 3.11 10.07
C VAL A 41 5.78 2.29 11.01
N GLN A 42 5.26 1.14 10.56
CA GLN A 42 4.35 0.32 11.35
C GLN A 42 5.06 -0.64 12.30
N GLY A 43 6.39 -0.78 12.19
CA GLY A 43 7.19 -1.70 13.00
C GLY A 43 6.89 -3.17 12.72
N VAL A 44 6.66 -3.53 11.44
CA VAL A 44 6.44 -4.92 11.01
C VAL A 44 7.62 -5.40 10.18
N GLU A 45 7.90 -6.70 10.22
CA GLU A 45 9.04 -7.31 9.50
C GLU A 45 9.00 -7.06 7.99
N SER A 46 7.81 -7.15 7.39
CA SER A 46 7.61 -6.84 5.98
C SER A 46 6.16 -6.46 5.68
N MET A 47 5.98 -5.67 4.63
CA MET A 47 4.68 -5.39 4.05
C MET A 47 4.69 -5.82 2.58
N LYS A 48 3.61 -6.46 2.14
CA LYS A 48 3.48 -6.90 0.75
C LYS A 48 3.07 -5.72 -0.15
N PRO A 49 3.67 -5.55 -1.36
CA PRO A 49 3.28 -4.50 -2.31
C PRO A 49 1.79 -4.50 -2.68
N GLU A 50 1.13 -5.66 -2.66
CA GLU A 50 -0.32 -5.80 -2.89
C GLU A 50 -1.15 -5.04 -1.83
N THR A 51 -0.61 -4.87 -0.63
CA THR A 51 -1.22 -4.04 0.42
C THR A 51 -1.39 -2.60 -0.07
N ILE A 52 -0.39 -2.06 -0.78
CA ILE A 52 -0.45 -0.69 -1.32
C ILE A 52 -1.54 -0.58 -2.38
N SER A 53 -1.66 -1.58 -3.25
CA SER A 53 -2.78 -1.65 -4.21
C SER A 53 -4.14 -1.72 -3.52
N GLN A 54 -4.26 -2.44 -2.40
CA GLN A 54 -5.48 -2.45 -1.60
C GLN A 54 -5.76 -1.10 -0.94
N HIS A 55 -4.73 -0.41 -0.43
CA HIS A 55 -4.85 0.93 0.15
C HIS A 55 -5.39 1.92 -0.88
N LEU A 56 -4.81 1.94 -2.08
CA LEU A 56 -5.30 2.75 -3.19
C LEU A 56 -6.75 2.43 -3.56
N LEU A 57 -7.10 1.15 -3.69
CA LEU A 57 -8.46 0.75 -4.02
C LEU A 57 -9.46 1.23 -2.97
N GLN A 58 -9.17 0.97 -1.70
CA GLN A 58 -10.02 1.30 -0.55
C GLN A 58 -10.03 2.79 -0.19
N SER A 59 -9.22 3.61 -0.86
CA SER A 59 -9.25 5.08 -0.77
C SER A 59 -10.23 5.71 -1.75
N ASN A 60 -10.83 4.92 -2.66
CA ASN A 60 -11.92 5.41 -3.50
C ASN A 60 -13.21 5.60 -2.70
N GLU A 61 -14.02 6.56 -3.13
CA GLU A 61 -15.33 6.85 -2.54
C GLU A 61 -16.20 5.58 -2.46
N TRP A 62 -16.13 4.75 -3.50
CA TRP A 62 -16.87 3.49 -3.62
C TRP A 62 -15.97 2.39 -4.16
N VAL A 63 -16.10 1.20 -3.58
CA VAL A 63 -15.40 -0.02 -4.00
C VAL A 63 -16.37 -1.18 -4.20
N GLY A 64 -16.03 -2.12 -5.08
CA GLY A 64 -16.91 -3.23 -5.48
C GLY A 64 -17.58 -2.97 -6.83
N GLN A 65 -18.45 -3.90 -7.24
CA GLN A 65 -19.15 -3.86 -8.53
C GLN A 65 -20.66 -3.96 -8.34
N GLY A 66 -21.42 -3.24 -9.17
CA GLY A 66 -22.87 -3.26 -9.21
C GLY A 66 -23.51 -2.91 -7.86
N GLU A 67 -24.48 -3.72 -7.43
CA GLU A 67 -25.23 -3.55 -6.19
C GLU A 67 -24.40 -3.80 -4.92
N ARG A 68 -23.20 -4.40 -5.05
CA ARG A 68 -22.29 -4.66 -3.91
C ARG A 68 -21.30 -3.54 -3.67
N ARG A 69 -21.54 -2.34 -4.21
CA ARG A 69 -20.71 -1.17 -3.91
C ARG A 69 -20.83 -0.82 -2.44
N LYS A 70 -19.68 -0.63 -1.81
CA LYS A 70 -19.57 -0.14 -0.43
C LYS A 70 -18.58 1.01 -0.39
N PRO A 71 -18.67 1.92 0.58
CA PRO A 71 -17.65 2.95 0.76
C PRO A 71 -16.29 2.29 0.98
N GLY A 72 -15.24 2.89 0.39
CA GLY A 72 -13.86 2.48 0.64
C GLY A 72 -13.50 2.70 2.12
N LYS A 73 -12.70 1.80 2.69
CA LYS A 73 -12.28 1.87 4.09
C LYS A 73 -11.61 3.22 4.45
N TRP A 74 -10.88 3.81 3.51
CA TRP A 74 -10.10 5.03 3.70
C TRP A 74 -10.63 6.18 2.86
N LYS A 75 -11.92 6.19 2.48
CA LYS A 75 -12.48 7.25 1.64
C LYS A 75 -12.35 8.65 2.25
N ASP A 76 -12.40 8.76 3.58
CA ASP A 76 -12.42 10.03 4.32
C ASP A 76 -10.99 10.50 4.69
N ASP A 77 -9.98 9.63 4.56
CA ASP A 77 -8.54 9.96 4.67
C ASP A 77 -7.75 9.09 3.67
N PRO A 78 -7.84 9.42 2.36
CA PRO A 78 -7.35 8.57 1.29
C PRO A 78 -5.82 8.42 1.32
N PHE A 79 -5.36 7.23 0.93
CA PHE A 79 -3.94 6.98 0.68
C PHE A 79 -3.40 7.94 -0.39
N PRO A 80 -2.16 8.45 -0.25
CA PRO A 80 -1.55 9.33 -1.25
C PRO A 80 -1.66 8.75 -2.66
N ARG A 81 -2.32 9.50 -3.55
CA ARG A 81 -2.48 9.11 -4.96
C ARG A 81 -1.12 9.05 -5.65
N PRO A 82 -0.90 8.12 -6.59
CA PRO A 82 0.31 8.08 -7.38
C PRO A 82 0.42 9.31 -8.28
N ASP A 83 1.65 9.74 -8.54
CA ASP A 83 1.95 10.87 -9.43
C ASP A 83 1.85 10.46 -10.91
N GLY A 84 2.01 9.17 -11.20
CA GLY A 84 1.77 8.62 -12.52
C GLY A 84 1.84 7.10 -12.57
N TYR A 85 1.88 6.58 -13.80
CA TYR A 85 1.97 5.14 -14.06
C TYR A 85 3.07 4.85 -15.09
N LEU A 86 3.92 3.86 -14.79
CA LEU A 86 4.87 3.23 -15.72
C LEU A 86 4.21 1.97 -16.27
N GLY A 87 3.61 2.08 -17.46
CA GLY A 87 2.68 1.08 -17.96
C GLY A 87 1.48 0.94 -17.02
N LYS A 88 1.37 -0.21 -16.33
CA LYS A 88 0.30 -0.48 -15.34
C LYS A 88 0.73 -0.27 -13.89
N ALA A 89 2.00 0.05 -13.65
CA ALA A 89 2.54 0.17 -12.30
C ALA A 89 2.48 1.63 -11.82
N PRO A 90 1.84 1.94 -10.69
CA PRO A 90 1.86 3.29 -10.14
C PRO A 90 3.25 3.64 -9.61
N TRP A 91 3.59 4.91 -9.68
CA TRP A 91 4.79 5.49 -9.07
C TRP A 91 4.48 6.80 -8.34
N TRP A 92 5.36 7.17 -7.40
CA TRP A 92 5.28 8.40 -6.61
C TRP A 92 6.62 9.10 -6.61
N GLU A 93 6.67 10.42 -6.58
CA GLU A 93 7.93 11.15 -6.40
C GLU A 93 8.53 10.90 -5.01
N LYS A 94 9.86 10.78 -4.93
CA LYS A 94 10.53 10.57 -3.62
C LYS A 94 10.32 11.71 -2.64
N THR A 95 10.08 12.92 -3.13
CA THR A 95 9.75 14.12 -2.35
C THR A 95 8.49 13.95 -1.51
N ARG A 96 7.58 13.03 -1.88
CA ARG A 96 6.33 12.75 -1.16
C ARG A 96 6.48 11.79 0.01
N ARG A 97 7.71 11.35 0.35
CA ARG A 97 7.96 10.49 1.51
C ARG A 97 7.26 10.98 2.79
N PRO A 98 7.31 12.27 3.18
CA PRO A 98 6.67 12.73 4.42
C PRO A 98 5.16 12.52 4.43
N GLU A 99 4.48 12.71 3.29
CA GLU A 99 3.04 12.50 3.16
C GLU A 99 2.67 11.02 3.32
N ILE A 100 3.45 10.14 2.69
CA ILE A 100 3.29 8.68 2.77
C ILE A 100 3.50 8.19 4.20
N VAL A 101 4.56 8.66 4.86
CA VAL A 101 4.86 8.34 6.27
C VAL A 101 3.73 8.82 7.17
N ALA A 102 3.31 10.08 7.05
CA ALA A 102 2.24 10.64 7.87
C ALA A 102 0.92 9.87 7.71
N TRP A 103 0.61 9.37 6.50
CA TRP A 103 -0.55 8.52 6.31
C TRP A 103 -0.41 7.19 7.07
N PHE A 104 0.74 6.51 6.98
CA PHE A 104 0.95 5.25 7.71
C PHE A 104 0.92 5.43 9.23
N GLU A 105 1.38 6.57 9.74
CA GLU A 105 1.31 6.92 11.17
C GLU A 105 -0.15 7.11 11.65
N ARG A 106 -1.00 7.73 10.83
CA ARG A 106 -2.45 7.88 11.14
C ARG A 106 -3.22 6.56 11.03
N HIS A 107 -2.73 5.62 10.21
CA HIS A 107 -3.38 4.34 9.92
C HIS A 107 -2.54 3.14 10.35
N PRO A 108 -2.28 2.96 11.67
CA PRO A 108 -1.49 1.83 12.14
C PRO A 108 -2.18 0.50 11.79
N ARG A 109 -1.40 -0.47 11.31
CA ARG A 109 -1.88 -1.85 11.20
C ARG A 109 -2.18 -2.37 12.59
N ARG A 110 -3.25 -3.15 12.73
CA ARG A 110 -3.52 -3.91 13.96
C ARG A 110 -2.32 -4.81 14.24
N ARG A 111 -1.66 -4.59 15.38
CA ARG A 111 -0.55 -5.39 15.87
C ARG A 111 -1.07 -6.70 16.43
N LYS A 112 -0.22 -7.73 16.40
CA LYS A 112 -0.48 -9.00 17.09
C LYS A 112 -0.53 -8.71 18.59
N GLY A 113 -1.73 -8.64 19.16
CA GLY A 113 -1.94 -8.28 20.57
C GLY A 113 -3.01 -7.22 20.80
N ASP A 114 -3.46 -6.51 19.77
CA ASP A 114 -4.43 -5.40 19.89
C ASP A 114 -5.87 -5.83 20.29
N GLY A 115 -6.09 -7.09 20.69
CA GLY A 115 -7.37 -7.59 21.23
C GLY A 115 -8.54 -7.65 20.23
N ILE A 116 -8.49 -6.94 19.10
CA ILE A 116 -9.55 -6.94 18.08
C ILE A 116 -9.28 -8.03 17.03
N GLY A 117 -9.14 -9.23 17.55
CA GLY A 117 -9.12 -10.51 16.86
C GLY A 117 -9.90 -11.51 17.68
N GLY A 118 -11.06 -11.08 18.20
CA GLY A 118 -12.04 -11.97 18.81
C GLY A 118 -12.48 -12.98 17.77
N ARG A 119 -11.80 -14.12 17.70
CA ARG A 119 -12.48 -15.36 17.37
C ARG A 119 -13.64 -15.42 18.37
N PRO A 120 -14.92 -15.55 17.97
CA PRO A 120 -15.96 -15.78 18.95
C PRO A 120 -15.55 -17.04 19.72
N SER A 121 -15.14 -16.87 20.97
CA SER A 121 -15.08 -17.97 21.93
C SER A 121 -16.49 -18.51 21.94
N LYS A 122 -16.69 -19.67 21.30
CA LYS A 122 -17.90 -20.48 21.43
C LYS A 122 -18.19 -20.53 22.91
N ARG A 123 -19.21 -19.79 23.35
CA ARG A 123 -19.69 -19.78 24.72
C ARG A 123 -20.00 -21.23 25.05
N SER A 124 -19.30 -21.74 26.05
CA SER A 124 -19.61 -22.96 26.76
C SER A 124 -21.10 -22.93 27.09
N VAL A 125 -21.85 -23.85 26.50
CA VAL A 125 -23.21 -24.14 26.95
C VAL A 125 -23.01 -24.93 28.24
N SER A 126 -23.22 -24.25 29.37
CA SER A 126 -23.51 -24.94 30.61
C SER A 126 -24.79 -25.74 30.40
N SER A 127 -24.69 -27.05 30.41
CA SER A 127 -25.81 -27.92 30.76
C SER A 127 -25.49 -28.47 32.14
N GLU A 128 -26.11 -27.88 33.14
CA GLU A 128 -26.48 -28.63 34.35
C GLU A 128 -27.38 -29.79 33.92
N GLY A 129 -27.04 -30.98 34.43
CA GLY A 129 -27.77 -32.23 34.30
C GLY A 129 -27.16 -33.23 35.27
#